data_AF-A0A3M1B7X9-F1
#
_entry.id   AF-A0A3M1B7X9-F1
#
_cell.length_a   1.000
_cell.length_b   1.000
_cell.length_c   1.000
_cell.angle_alpha   90.00
_cell.angle_beta   90.00
_cell.angle_gamma   90.00
#
_symmetry.space_group_name_H-M   'P 1'
#
loop_
_entity.id
_entity.type
_entity.pdbx_description
1 polymer ?
#
loop_
_entity_poly.entity_id
_entity_poly.type
_entity_poly.pdbx_seq_one_letter_code
_entity_poly.pdbx_strand_id
1 'polypeptide(L)'
;MNTLRIPERFHRPSSSGNRKNPRSRLERLLLLVSLLSIFGTLSWASRVHAQSVSRFINYQGLIRDVDGFPLNDGPHDLTFKIYDAATGGTVLWSEVHTDVDVRDGIFNGLLGSVTPFPSTLDFTQDYWIGLAIDAEAEMTPR
;
A
#
# COMPACT_ATOMS: atom_id res chain seq x y z
N MET A 1 -103.41 35.33 -23.61
CA MET A 1 -103.22 33.90 -23.95
C MET A 1 -101.76 33.54 -23.72
N ASN A 2 -101.54 32.42 -23.00
CA ASN A 2 -100.36 31.54 -22.97
C ASN A 2 -98.97 32.14 -22.65
N THR A 3 -98.36 31.92 -21.48
CA THR A 3 -97.86 30.69 -20.80
C THR A 3 -96.43 30.29 -21.19
N LEU A 4 -95.63 30.00 -20.14
CA LEU A 4 -94.43 29.13 -20.06
C LEU A 4 -93.08 29.68 -20.58
N ARG A 5 -91.89 29.40 -20.03
CA ARG A 5 -91.40 28.69 -18.83
C ARG A 5 -89.84 28.72 -18.85
N ILE A 6 -89.23 29.48 -17.92
CA ILE A 6 -87.94 29.32 -17.17
C ILE A 6 -86.61 28.91 -17.91
N PRO A 7 -85.41 28.91 -17.27
CA PRO A 7 -84.27 29.78 -17.64
C PRO A 7 -82.96 28.99 -17.94
N GLU A 8 -81.85 29.65 -18.30
CA GLU A 8 -80.55 29.17 -17.83
C GLU A 8 -79.43 30.23 -17.87
N ARG A 9 -78.69 30.25 -16.76
CA ARG A 9 -77.51 31.06 -16.45
C ARG A 9 -76.32 30.41 -17.15
N PHE A 10 -75.47 31.17 -17.84
CA PHE A 10 -74.09 30.72 -18.07
C PHE A 10 -73.05 31.75 -17.64
N HIS A 11 -72.20 31.25 -16.74
CA HIS A 11 -70.99 31.80 -16.16
C HIS A 11 -70.03 32.37 -17.21
N ARG A 12 -69.40 33.52 -16.93
CA ARG A 12 -68.13 33.90 -17.55
C ARG A 12 -66.99 33.59 -16.58
N PRO A 13 -66.04 32.71 -16.90
CA PRO A 13 -64.84 32.55 -16.10
C PRO A 13 -63.87 33.71 -16.35
N SER A 14 -63.27 34.22 -15.26
CA SER A 14 -62.13 35.14 -15.28
C SER A 14 -60.86 34.39 -15.69
N SER A 15 -60.26 34.75 -16.83
CA SER A 15 -58.97 34.22 -17.28
C SER A 15 -57.83 34.98 -16.60
N SER A 16 -57.41 34.50 -15.43
CA SER A 16 -56.20 34.96 -14.76
C SER A 16 -54.98 34.31 -15.41
N GLY A 17 -54.26 35.08 -16.22
CA GLY A 17 -53.02 34.66 -16.87
C GLY A 17 -51.94 34.30 -15.85
N ASN A 18 -51.71 33.01 -15.65
CA ASN A 18 -50.64 32.47 -14.83
C ASN A 18 -49.27 32.67 -15.53
N ARG A 19 -48.64 33.83 -15.32
CA ARG A 19 -47.23 34.07 -15.66
C ARG A 19 -46.37 33.19 -14.74
N LYS A 20 -46.08 31.96 -15.18
CA LYS A 20 -45.13 31.08 -14.49
C LYS A 20 -43.74 31.73 -14.53
N ASN A 21 -43.26 32.16 -13.37
CA ASN A 21 -41.98 32.85 -13.23
C ASN A 21 -40.82 31.94 -13.67
N PRO A 22 -39.93 32.38 -14.58
CA PRO A 22 -38.83 31.58 -15.11
C PRO A 22 -37.78 31.20 -14.05
N ARG A 23 -37.77 31.89 -12.90
CA ARG A 23 -36.91 31.60 -11.75
C ARG A 23 -37.13 30.20 -11.17
N SER A 24 -38.36 29.68 -11.22
CA SER A 24 -38.70 28.32 -10.75
C SER A 24 -38.19 27.18 -11.65
N ARG A 25 -37.87 27.48 -12.92
CA ARG A 25 -37.28 26.50 -13.85
C ARG A 25 -35.77 26.39 -13.67
N LEU A 26 -35.11 27.49 -13.30
CA LEU A 26 -33.67 27.53 -13.07
C LEU A 26 -33.27 26.85 -11.75
N GLU A 27 -34.02 27.04 -10.67
CA GLU A 27 -33.78 26.34 -9.39
C GLU A 27 -33.93 24.83 -9.52
N ARG A 28 -34.95 24.36 -10.26
CA ARG A 28 -35.15 22.92 -10.51
C ARG A 28 -34.07 22.34 -11.43
N LEU A 29 -33.57 23.12 -12.38
CA LEU A 29 -32.47 22.73 -13.25
C LEU A 29 -31.14 22.67 -12.48
N LEU A 30 -30.89 23.62 -11.58
CA LEU A 30 -29.70 23.65 -10.71
C LEU A 30 -29.71 22.51 -9.68
N LEU A 31 -30.89 22.14 -9.13
CA LEU A 31 -31.02 20.99 -8.23
C LEU A 31 -30.81 19.64 -8.94
N LEU A 32 -31.23 19.50 -10.21
CA LEU A 32 -31.01 18.28 -10.99
C LEU A 32 -29.54 18.08 -11.42
N VAL A 33 -28.82 19.17 -11.71
CA VAL A 33 -27.37 19.12 -12.02
C VAL A 33 -26.58 18.78 -10.76
N SER A 34 -26.98 19.30 -9.60
CA SER A 34 -26.39 18.95 -8.29
C SER A 34 -26.57 17.47 -7.93
N LEU A 35 -27.76 16.89 -8.17
CA LEU A 35 -28.01 15.47 -7.91
C LEU A 35 -27.24 14.52 -8.83
N LEU A 36 -26.92 14.93 -10.07
CA LEU A 36 -26.20 14.11 -11.04
C LEU A 36 -24.68 14.10 -10.82
N SER A 37 -24.13 15.16 -10.22
CA SER A 37 -22.68 15.24 -9.88
C SER A 37 -22.27 14.41 -8.66
N ILE A 38 -23.22 13.98 -7.82
CA ILE A 38 -22.93 13.15 -6.63
C ILE A 38 -22.77 11.67 -6.99
N PHE A 39 -23.29 11.24 -8.14
CA PHE A 39 -23.26 9.82 -8.56
C PHE A 39 -21.99 9.42 -9.35
N GLY A 40 -21.16 10.38 -9.76
CA GLY A 40 -20.03 10.15 -10.67
C GLY A 40 -18.63 10.18 -10.06
N THR A 41 -18.48 10.41 -8.74
CA THR A 41 -17.16 10.70 -8.14
C THR A 41 -16.66 9.69 -7.11
N LEU A 42 -17.39 8.62 -6.83
CA LEU A 42 -16.93 7.54 -5.93
C LEU A 42 -16.43 6.32 -6.70
N SER A 43 -15.46 6.50 -7.59
CA SER A 43 -14.50 5.42 -7.87
C SER A 43 -13.31 5.61 -6.95
N TRP A 44 -13.51 5.36 -5.65
CA TRP A 44 -12.41 4.98 -4.80
C TRP A 44 -11.93 3.63 -5.33
N ALA A 45 -10.90 3.67 -6.17
CA ALA A 45 -10.14 2.49 -6.52
C ALA A 45 -9.55 1.95 -5.22
N SER A 46 -10.20 0.94 -4.64
CA SER A 46 -9.63 0.16 -3.56
C SER A 46 -8.33 -0.44 -4.10
N ARG A 47 -7.20 0.14 -3.72
CA ARG A 47 -5.90 -0.48 -3.99
C ARG A 47 -5.85 -1.72 -3.12
N VAL A 48 -6.16 -2.86 -3.73
CA VAL A 48 -5.87 -4.17 -3.15
C VAL A 48 -4.36 -4.24 -3.06
N HIS A 49 -3.82 -4.01 -1.86
CA HIS A 49 -2.44 -4.34 -1.58
C HIS A 49 -2.40 -5.84 -1.39
N ALA A 50 -1.74 -6.56 -2.30
CA ALA A 50 -1.43 -7.96 -2.07
C ALA A 50 -0.60 -8.01 -0.78
N GLN A 51 -1.10 -8.70 0.24
CA GLN A 51 -0.41 -8.86 1.50
C GLN A 51 0.75 -9.82 1.23
N SER A 52 1.96 -9.28 1.06
CA SER A 52 3.16 -10.09 0.95
C SER A 52 3.25 -10.95 2.21
N VAL A 53 3.20 -12.27 2.04
CA VAL A 53 3.47 -13.18 3.15
C VAL A 53 4.89 -12.87 3.62
N SER A 54 5.02 -12.43 4.88
CA SER A 54 6.33 -12.18 5.46
C SER A 54 7.06 -13.52 5.52
N ARG A 55 8.14 -13.63 4.74
CA ARG A 55 9.02 -14.80 4.73
C ARG A 55 10.20 -14.48 5.64
N PHE A 56 10.58 -15.44 6.48
CA PHE A 56 11.74 -15.31 7.35
C PHE A 56 12.70 -16.47 7.11
N ILE A 57 14.01 -16.20 7.20
CA ILE A 57 15.05 -17.22 7.09
C ILE A 57 15.89 -17.15 8.37
N ASN A 58 16.00 -18.27 9.09
CA ASN A 58 16.96 -18.37 10.19
C ASN A 58 18.35 -18.58 9.60
N TYR A 59 19.30 -17.73 9.99
CA TYR A 59 20.68 -17.78 9.53
C TYR A 59 21.61 -17.80 10.75
N GLN A 60 22.44 -18.83 10.84
CA GLN A 60 23.41 -19.01 11.92
C GLN A 60 24.79 -19.19 11.31
N GLY A 61 25.78 -18.59 11.94
CA GLY A 61 27.16 -18.66 11.48
C GLY A 61 28.15 -18.66 12.65
N LEU A 62 29.34 -19.14 12.36
CA LEU A 62 30.52 -19.01 13.21
C LEU A 62 31.46 -18.00 12.55
N ILE A 63 31.75 -16.92 13.25
CA ILE A 63 32.68 -15.87 12.83
C ILE A 63 34.02 -16.14 13.49
N ARG A 64 35.08 -16.01 12.70
CA ARG A 64 36.47 -16.06 13.17
C ARG A 64 37.23 -14.82 12.69
N ASP A 65 38.19 -14.41 13.50
CA ASP A 65 39.15 -13.37 13.13
C ASP A 65 40.20 -13.89 12.14
N VAL A 66 41.14 -13.01 11.77
CA VAL A 66 42.23 -13.29 10.84
C VAL A 66 43.22 -14.34 11.35
N ASP A 67 43.32 -14.50 12.67
CA ASP A 67 44.19 -15.45 13.35
C ASP A 67 43.49 -16.82 13.55
N GLY A 68 42.20 -16.90 13.21
CA GLY A 68 41.36 -18.09 13.29
C GLY A 68 40.69 -18.30 14.64
N PHE A 69 40.79 -17.35 15.57
CA PHE A 69 40.05 -17.37 16.82
C PHE A 69 38.60 -16.95 16.59
N PRO A 70 37.63 -17.43 17.39
CA PRO A 70 36.27 -16.92 17.33
C PRO A 70 36.24 -15.41 17.54
N LEU A 71 35.29 -14.72 16.90
CA LEU A 71 35.03 -13.32 17.19
C LEU A 71 34.76 -13.13 18.68
N ASN A 72 35.23 -12.01 19.24
CA ASN A 72 35.01 -11.66 20.64
C ASN A 72 33.52 -11.69 21.01
N ASP A 73 33.24 -12.12 22.23
CA ASP A 73 31.88 -12.11 22.77
C ASP A 73 31.36 -10.68 22.94
N GLY A 74 30.08 -10.48 22.65
CA GLY A 74 29.38 -9.23 22.89
C GLY A 74 28.38 -8.86 21.80
N PRO A 75 27.78 -7.66 21.91
CA PRO A 75 26.91 -7.13 20.88
C PRO A 75 27.72 -6.70 19.66
N HIS A 76 27.29 -7.15 18.48
CA HIS A 76 27.85 -6.75 17.18
C HIS A 76 26.74 -6.34 16.21
N ASP A 77 27.06 -5.41 15.32
CA ASP A 77 26.15 -5.03 14.24
C ASP A 77 26.41 -5.93 13.02
N LEU A 78 25.41 -6.70 12.62
CA LEU A 78 25.51 -7.63 11.49
C LEU A 78 24.73 -7.09 10.29
N THR A 79 25.42 -6.88 9.18
CA THR A 79 24.80 -6.52 7.91
C THR A 79 24.76 -7.72 6.98
N PHE A 80 23.56 -8.14 6.62
CA PHE A 80 23.32 -9.21 5.67
C PHE A 80 22.94 -8.65 4.31
N LYS A 81 23.46 -9.24 3.24
CA LYS A 81 23.13 -8.90 1.86
C LYS A 81 22.87 -10.16 1.06
N ILE A 82 21.91 -10.09 0.13
CA ILE A 82 21.64 -11.16 -0.84
C ILE A 82 22.07 -10.69 -2.23
N TYR A 83 22.79 -11.56 -2.94
CA TYR A 83 23.32 -11.31 -4.28
C TYR A 83 22.81 -12.35 -5.30
N ASP A 84 22.72 -11.92 -6.56
CA ASP A 84 22.41 -12.77 -7.72
C ASP A 84 23.60 -13.61 -8.23
N ALA A 85 24.82 -13.36 -7.75
CA ALA A 85 26.03 -14.10 -8.13
C ALA A 85 27.12 -14.11 -7.03
N ALA A 86 27.86 -15.21 -6.97
CA ALA A 86 28.98 -15.44 -6.03
C ALA A 86 30.06 -14.35 -6.07
N THR A 87 30.32 -13.76 -7.24
CA THR A 87 31.31 -12.69 -7.40
C THR A 87 30.82 -11.71 -8.46
N GLY A 88 30.98 -10.39 -8.22
CA GLY A 88 30.53 -9.35 -9.14
C GLY A 88 29.00 -9.18 -9.28
N GLY A 89 28.23 -9.92 -8.47
CA GLY A 89 26.75 -9.84 -8.47
C GLY A 89 26.19 -8.53 -7.89
N THR A 90 24.91 -8.30 -8.19
CA THR A 90 24.13 -7.15 -7.73
C THR A 90 23.48 -7.46 -6.37
N VAL A 91 23.47 -6.48 -5.47
CA VAL A 91 22.73 -6.59 -4.20
C VAL A 91 21.22 -6.52 -4.51
N LEU A 92 20.49 -7.59 -4.20
CA LEU A 92 19.04 -7.67 -4.35
C LEU A 92 18.30 -7.30 -3.07
N TRP A 93 18.95 -7.46 -1.92
CA TRP A 93 18.38 -7.18 -0.60
C TRP A 93 19.50 -6.93 0.41
N SER A 94 19.24 -6.08 1.41
CA SER A 94 20.15 -5.77 2.51
C SER A 94 19.37 -5.55 3.79
N GLU A 95 19.90 -6.02 4.90
CA GLU A 95 19.32 -5.84 6.23
C GLU A 95 20.43 -5.68 7.27
N VAL A 96 20.20 -4.82 8.25
CA VAL A 96 21.11 -4.57 9.36
C VAL A 96 20.43 -5.02 10.65
N HIS A 97 21.09 -5.91 11.39
CA HIS A 97 20.73 -6.29 12.76
C HIS A 97 21.71 -5.60 13.69
N THR A 98 21.19 -4.77 14.59
CA THR A 98 22.01 -4.08 15.58
C THR A 98 22.03 -4.85 16.90
N ASP A 99 23.14 -4.75 17.63
CA ASP A 99 23.31 -5.36 18.96
C ASP A 99 23.05 -6.88 19.01
N VAL A 100 23.52 -7.63 18.00
CA VAL A 100 23.42 -9.10 17.99
C VAL A 100 24.41 -9.68 18.99
N ASP A 101 23.93 -10.42 20.00
CA ASP A 101 24.79 -11.11 20.96
C ASP A 101 25.53 -12.27 20.27
N VAL A 102 26.84 -12.10 20.09
CA VAL A 102 27.75 -13.12 19.58
C VAL A 102 28.43 -13.79 20.76
N ARG A 103 28.47 -15.13 20.74
CA ARG A 103 29.08 -15.96 21.79
C ARG A 103 29.92 -17.06 21.19
N ASP A 104 31.18 -17.15 21.58
CA ASP A 104 32.16 -18.06 20.99
C ASP A 104 32.19 -17.93 19.45
N GLY A 105 32.05 -16.69 18.95
CA GLY A 105 31.92 -16.37 17.52
C GLY A 105 30.61 -16.81 16.86
N ILE A 106 29.68 -17.43 17.58
CA ILE A 106 28.40 -17.90 17.05
C ILE A 106 27.35 -16.80 17.15
N PHE A 107 26.59 -16.61 16.07
CA PHE A 107 25.44 -15.71 16.04
C PHE A 107 24.21 -16.38 15.43
N ASN A 108 23.05 -15.78 15.66
CA ASN A 108 21.79 -16.15 15.01
C ASN A 108 21.05 -14.88 14.56
N GLY A 109 20.69 -14.82 13.28
CA GLY A 109 19.88 -13.76 12.70
C GLY A 109 18.62 -14.33 12.05
N LEU A 110 17.48 -13.68 12.29
CA LEU A 110 16.24 -13.93 11.55
C LEU A 110 16.14 -12.96 10.38
N LEU A 111 16.56 -13.37 9.19
CA LEU A 111 16.55 -12.54 8.00
C LEU A 111 15.12 -12.23 7.55
N GLY A 112 14.89 -10.99 7.17
CA GLY A 112 13.57 -10.48 6.76
C GLY A 112 12.73 -9.96 7.92
N SER A 113 13.26 -10.00 9.15
CA SER A 113 12.57 -9.53 10.35
C SER A 113 12.62 -8.01 10.52
N VAL A 114 13.64 -7.34 9.98
CA VAL A 114 13.84 -5.89 10.06
C VAL A 114 13.46 -5.24 8.72
N THR A 115 13.96 -5.79 7.62
CA THR A 115 13.69 -5.39 6.24
C THR A 115 13.04 -6.55 5.49
N PRO A 116 11.71 -6.55 5.31
CA PRO A 116 11.01 -7.64 4.62
C PRO A 116 11.59 -7.92 3.23
N PHE A 117 11.65 -9.19 2.84
CA PHE A 117 12.08 -9.55 1.49
C PHE A 117 11.12 -8.97 0.45
N PRO A 118 11.62 -8.38 -0.65
CA PRO A 118 10.78 -7.90 -1.72
C PRO A 118 10.07 -9.08 -2.40
N SER A 119 8.85 -8.84 -2.91
CA SER A 119 8.07 -9.86 -3.60
C SER A 119 8.72 -10.35 -4.91
N THR A 120 9.65 -9.57 -5.45
CA THR A 120 10.44 -9.91 -6.65
C THR A 120 11.57 -10.88 -6.36
N LEU A 121 11.93 -11.11 -5.10
CA LEU A 121 12.97 -12.05 -4.72
C LEU A 121 12.39 -13.47 -4.69
N ASP A 122 12.73 -14.25 -5.71
CA ASP A 122 12.28 -15.63 -5.89
C ASP A 122 13.27 -16.61 -5.27
N PHE A 123 12.92 -17.28 -4.17
CA PHE A 123 13.79 -18.26 -3.49
C PHE A 123 13.73 -19.67 -4.10
N THR A 124 13.23 -19.83 -5.33
CA THR A 124 13.34 -21.08 -6.09
C THR A 124 14.66 -21.21 -6.88
N GLN A 125 15.46 -20.14 -6.92
CA GLN A 125 16.80 -20.11 -7.48
C GLN A 125 17.87 -19.87 -6.41
N ASP A 126 19.12 -20.14 -6.78
CA ASP A 126 20.27 -19.95 -5.90
C ASP A 126 20.62 -18.47 -5.75
N TYR A 127 20.99 -18.09 -4.53
CA TYR A 127 21.54 -16.78 -4.20
C TYR A 127 22.73 -16.91 -3.26
N TRP A 128 23.49 -15.84 -3.14
CA TRP A 128 24.64 -15.74 -2.24
C TRP A 128 24.35 -14.76 -1.13
N ILE A 129 24.75 -15.12 0.09
CA ILE A 129 24.61 -14.27 1.27
C ILE A 129 25.97 -13.70 1.61
N GLY A 130 26.06 -12.38 1.63
CA GLY A 130 27.19 -11.67 2.20
C GLY A 130 26.90 -11.24 3.64
N LEU A 131 27.96 -11.20 4.44
CA LEU A 131 27.94 -10.77 5.83
C LEU A 131 29.03 -9.72 6.04
N ALA A 132 28.67 -8.60 6.66
CA ALA A 132 29.63 -7.64 7.22
C ALA A 132 29.33 -7.44 8.71
N ILE A 133 30.38 -7.17 9.49
CA ILE A 133 30.32 -7.03 10.95
C ILE A 133 30.79 -5.62 11.30
N ASP A 134 30.11 -4.95 12.24
CA ASP A 134 30.48 -3.64 12.79
C ASP A 134 30.79 -2.57 11.72
N ALA A 135 30.02 -2.60 10.62
CA ALA A 135 30.18 -1.75 9.44
C ALA A 135 31.56 -1.84 8.74
N GLU A 136 32.31 -2.92 8.99
CA GLU A 136 33.55 -3.23 8.29
C GLU A 136 33.29 -3.73 6.86
N ALA A 137 34.39 -4.08 6.17
CA ALA A 137 34.32 -4.71 4.86
C ALA A 137 33.56 -6.05 4.95
N GLU A 138 32.79 -6.35 3.89
CA GLU A 138 32.08 -7.62 3.78
C GLU A 138 33.05 -8.81 3.74
N MET A 139 32.71 -9.87 4.47
CA MET A 139 33.51 -11.08 4.54
C MET A 139 33.56 -11.78 3.17
N THR A 140 34.73 -12.38 2.88
CA THR A 140 34.95 -13.16 1.65
C THR A 140 35.51 -14.54 1.97
N PRO A 141 35.19 -15.59 1.17
CA PRO A 141 34.18 -15.59 0.10
C PRO A 141 32.74 -15.60 0.66
N ARG A 142 31.79 -15.26 -0.21
CA ARG A 142 30.34 -15.35 0.01
C ARG A 142 29.75 -16.54 -0.74
#